data_AF-A0A0M9YLH2-F1
#
_entry.id   AF-A0A0M9YLH2-F1
#
_cell.length_a   1.000
_cell.length_b   1.000
_cell.length_c   1.000
_cell.angle_alpha   90.00
_cell.angle_beta   90.00
_cell.angle_gamma   90.00
#
_symmetry.space_group_name_H-M   'P 1'
#
loop_
_entity.id
_entity.type
_entity.pdbx_description
1 polymer ?
#
loop_
_entity_poly.entity_id
_entity_poly.type
_entity_poly.pdbx_seq_one_letter_code
_entity_poly.pdbx_strand_id
1 'polypeptide(L)'
;MGRALADARSPRVPALSPYVPERPFPWSGPGLPLSAGGRRRTDAAAASRGPRRRAAAGARTDSGPGPATVGAAPIRHDAPLDLARLLRLSLAAPAGTSGRLRPVPSAGALHSVRAHLLVGPGCSLPPGRYAYDPHTHRAHPRGPAPDCVPAGALAVLTVAASRTVAHYGHRAWPLLLLDAGHAAAALAQAGPPTADVLVCLDADGALLSAAAGLPRAPARHSEWQAAELEPPLAAVWFTPTGGSVRTIDPLSAWATRARASAPVRAPGPPIAQPRELSRTQRLLSLLAQAPARPAGTWHPASRPEGVTGKTLTTRRSAPPDDLRRPPERELLASVLTTARTASPAGPDWTVVTGGAAPALYTASPGRPGLLLHAHGDARPTLAHWAARQTWIGTTGAVLLAHGCPDDASPAEVRISHLAAGYAIGLAQTHATALGLRSRPIGSWQQADLGAALGEAPGRDWVVHGLALGAPPAKTTTPPATRTATPLTTRTATAPAAPTAAPRATRPTPHSTDPPAPGTTARTTPPGEEERP
;
A
#
# COMPACT_ATOMS: atom_id res chain seq x y z
N MET A 1 -18.66 -3.44 18.58
CA MET A 1 -17.52 -3.92 17.78
C MET A 1 -17.72 -5.38 17.36
N GLY A 2 -17.93 -6.32 18.29
CA GLY A 2 -18.10 -7.76 18.01
C GLY A 2 -19.01 -8.11 16.82
N ARG A 3 -20.20 -7.49 16.69
CA ARG A 3 -21.06 -7.70 15.52
C ARG A 3 -20.39 -7.36 14.18
N ALA A 4 -19.61 -6.29 14.12
CA ALA A 4 -18.91 -5.89 12.90
C ALA A 4 -17.75 -6.84 12.55
N LEU A 5 -17.08 -7.40 13.56
CA LEU A 5 -16.08 -8.47 13.37
C LEU A 5 -16.73 -9.75 12.85
N ALA A 6 -17.82 -10.18 13.49
CA ALA A 6 -18.59 -11.35 13.05
C ALA A 6 -19.13 -11.18 11.61
N ASP A 7 -19.63 -9.99 11.27
CA ASP A 7 -20.05 -9.66 9.91
C ASP A 7 -18.85 -9.72 8.95
N ALA A 8 -17.69 -9.14 9.26
CA ALA A 8 -16.52 -9.17 8.39
C ALA A 8 -15.95 -10.59 8.16
N ARG A 9 -16.02 -11.45 9.19
CA ARG A 9 -15.56 -12.85 9.16
C ARG A 9 -16.58 -13.81 8.54
N SER A 10 -17.77 -13.32 8.23
CA SER A 10 -18.87 -14.16 7.75
C SER A 10 -18.63 -14.66 6.31
N PRO A 11 -18.98 -15.92 6.02
CA PRO A 11 -18.85 -16.48 4.68
C PRO A 11 -19.90 -15.95 3.70
N ARG A 12 -20.91 -15.21 4.18
CA ARG A 12 -21.96 -14.61 3.34
C ARG A 12 -21.38 -13.80 2.21
N VAL A 13 -21.88 -14.04 1.00
CA VAL A 13 -21.58 -13.23 -0.18
C VAL A 13 -21.95 -11.77 0.13
N PRO A 14 -21.04 -10.81 -0.09
CA PRO A 14 -21.39 -9.39 0.04
C PRO A 14 -22.58 -9.06 -0.86
N ALA A 15 -23.56 -8.33 -0.33
CA ALA A 15 -24.55 -7.72 -1.20
C ALA A 15 -23.82 -6.69 -2.08
N LEU A 16 -24.13 -6.67 -3.37
CA LEU A 16 -23.59 -5.63 -4.25
C LEU A 16 -24.16 -4.29 -3.80
N SER A 17 -23.31 -3.44 -3.21
CA SER A 17 -23.68 -2.05 -2.93
C SER A 17 -23.52 -1.27 -4.23
N PRO A 18 -24.52 -0.47 -4.65
CA PRO A 18 -24.39 0.34 -5.85
C PRO A 18 -23.15 1.24 -5.71
N TYR A 19 -22.34 1.27 -6.76
CA TYR A 19 -21.18 2.15 -6.80
C TYR A 19 -21.67 3.59 -6.79
N VAL A 20 -21.26 4.34 -5.77
CA VAL A 20 -21.40 5.79 -5.74
C VAL A 20 -20.08 6.34 -6.29
N PRO A 21 -20.06 6.93 -7.50
CA PRO A 21 -18.84 7.49 -8.05
C PRO A 21 -18.20 8.45 -7.06
N GLU A 22 -16.91 8.24 -6.80
CA GLU A 22 -16.14 9.26 -6.11
C GLU A 22 -16.27 10.54 -6.93
N ARG A 23 -16.85 11.57 -6.33
CA ARG A 23 -16.84 12.89 -6.94
C ARG A 23 -15.37 13.32 -7.04
N PRO A 24 -14.94 13.88 -8.19
CA PRO A 24 -13.61 14.45 -8.33
C PRO A 24 -13.32 15.34 -7.12
N PHE A 25 -12.09 15.23 -6.61
CA PHE A 25 -11.67 15.97 -5.43
C PHE A 25 -12.12 17.44 -5.51
N PRO A 26 -12.71 18.00 -4.45
CA PRO A 26 -13.22 19.36 -4.45
C PRO A 26 -12.11 20.44 -4.46
N TRP A 27 -10.83 20.06 -4.61
CA TRP A 27 -9.71 21.00 -4.67
C TRP A 27 -9.58 21.56 -6.09
N SER A 28 -10.55 22.39 -6.48
CA SER A 28 -10.49 23.19 -7.70
C SER A 28 -9.43 24.28 -7.53
N GLY A 29 -8.22 23.99 -8.03
CA GLY A 29 -7.10 24.93 -8.13
C GLY A 29 -5.92 24.30 -8.87
N PRO A 30 -5.04 25.09 -9.51
CA PRO A 30 -3.88 24.54 -10.21
C PRO A 30 -2.96 23.84 -9.21
N GLY A 31 -2.94 22.50 -9.24
CA GLY A 31 -2.02 21.70 -8.42
C GLY A 31 -0.57 21.96 -8.82
N LEU A 32 0.33 22.04 -7.84
CA LEU A 32 1.77 22.21 -8.09
C LEU A 32 2.33 20.91 -8.68
N PRO A 33 2.99 20.96 -9.86
CA PRO A 33 3.66 19.80 -10.40
C PRO A 33 4.83 19.40 -9.50
N LEU A 34 4.91 18.12 -9.17
CA LEU A 34 6.06 17.55 -8.48
C LEU A 34 7.14 17.20 -9.50
N SER A 35 7.98 18.18 -9.82
CA SER A 35 9.13 17.97 -10.70
C SER A 35 10.26 17.24 -9.97
N ALA A 36 10.89 16.28 -10.63
CA ALA A 36 12.11 15.67 -10.12
C ALA A 36 13.29 16.63 -10.35
N GLY A 37 13.85 17.18 -9.27
CA GLY A 37 15.12 17.88 -9.29
C GLY A 37 15.11 19.28 -9.92
N GLY A 38 15.47 20.28 -9.11
CA GLY A 38 15.70 21.64 -9.56
C GLY A 38 16.77 21.73 -10.64
N ARG A 39 16.37 22.17 -11.83
CA ARG A 39 17.16 23.21 -12.52
C ARG A 39 16.61 24.54 -12.03
N ARG A 40 17.45 25.29 -11.32
CA ARG A 40 17.20 26.71 -11.07
C ARG A 40 16.82 27.35 -12.41
N ARG A 41 15.60 27.86 -12.49
CA ARG A 41 15.23 28.84 -13.52
C ARG A 41 15.75 30.19 -13.04
N THR A 42 17.07 30.36 -13.00
CA THR A 42 17.66 31.70 -13.05
C THR A 42 17.63 32.06 -14.53
N ASP A 43 16.65 32.89 -14.91
CA ASP A 43 16.72 33.86 -16.00
C ASP A 43 15.32 34.45 -16.18
N ALA A 44 15.02 35.48 -15.38
CA ALA A 44 14.02 36.50 -15.66
C ALA A 44 14.18 37.66 -14.65
N ALA A 45 15.28 38.40 -14.75
CA ALA A 45 15.38 39.76 -14.22
C ALA A 45 16.47 40.53 -14.96
N ALA A 46 16.23 40.81 -16.25
CA ALA A 46 16.87 41.92 -16.93
C ALA A 46 15.88 43.09 -16.91
N ALA A 47 16.17 44.13 -16.12
CA ALA A 47 16.00 45.55 -16.46
C ALA A 47 16.00 46.43 -15.21
N SER A 48 17.18 46.92 -14.81
CA SER A 48 17.35 48.31 -14.36
C SER A 48 18.83 48.61 -14.21
N ARG A 49 19.38 49.35 -15.18
CA ARG A 49 20.70 49.98 -15.16
C ARG A 49 20.66 51.23 -14.26
N GLY A 50 21.71 51.45 -13.46
CA GLY A 50 22.00 52.71 -12.78
C GLY A 50 23.26 52.62 -11.92
N PRO A 51 24.08 53.69 -11.76
CA PRO A 51 25.51 53.58 -12.06
C PRO A 51 26.48 53.53 -10.87
N ARG A 52 27.69 53.10 -11.24
CA ARG A 52 28.98 53.04 -10.51
C ARG A 52 29.27 54.25 -9.61
N ARG A 53 29.88 53.97 -8.45
CA ARG A 53 30.94 54.80 -7.84
C ARG A 53 32.10 53.95 -7.35
N ARG A 54 33.31 54.37 -7.74
CA ARG A 54 34.64 53.91 -7.33
C ARG A 54 35.10 54.68 -6.07
N ALA A 55 35.85 54.02 -5.19
CA ALA A 55 37.07 54.47 -4.48
C ALA A 55 37.54 53.29 -3.59
N ALA A 56 38.72 52.68 -3.76
CA ALA A 56 40.07 53.13 -3.36
C ALA A 56 40.18 53.29 -1.82
N ALA A 57 41.22 52.86 -1.09
CA ALA A 57 42.43 52.07 -1.28
C ALA A 57 43.10 51.94 0.12
N GLY A 58 44.01 50.97 0.30
CA GLY A 58 44.98 50.89 1.42
C GLY A 58 44.60 49.87 2.51
N ALA A 59 45.50 49.13 3.14
CA ALA A 59 46.96 48.97 3.00
C ALA A 59 47.36 47.63 3.68
N ARG A 60 48.53 47.11 3.33
CA ARG A 60 49.27 46.00 3.98
C ARG A 60 49.60 46.39 5.44
N THR A 61 49.84 45.51 6.42
CA THR A 61 50.76 44.37 6.49
C THR A 61 50.42 43.41 7.65
N ASP A 62 51.04 42.23 7.56
CA ASP A 62 51.64 41.43 8.65
C ASP A 62 51.10 40.02 8.93
N SER A 63 52.04 39.12 8.73
CA SER A 63 52.01 37.68 8.81
C SER A 63 52.47 37.20 10.19
N GLY A 64 51.71 36.30 10.79
CA GLY A 64 52.11 35.48 11.94
C GLY A 64 51.48 34.07 11.81
N PRO A 65 52.18 32.99 12.20
CA PRO A 65 51.79 31.63 11.87
C PRO A 65 50.77 31.08 12.88
N GLY A 66 49.55 30.79 12.42
CA GLY A 66 48.49 30.13 13.19
C GLY A 66 48.33 28.66 12.78
N PRO A 67 47.96 27.77 13.72
CA PRO A 67 48.12 26.32 13.59
C PRO A 67 47.18 25.74 12.54
N ALA A 68 47.64 24.66 11.91
CA ALA A 68 46.90 23.85 10.95
C ALA A 68 45.46 23.61 11.44
N THR A 69 44.53 24.36 10.86
CA THR A 69 43.10 24.07 10.96
C THR A 69 42.92 22.82 10.12
N VAL A 70 42.85 21.66 10.79
CA VAL A 70 42.32 20.43 10.20
C VAL A 70 41.01 20.84 9.55
N GLY A 71 40.98 20.79 8.22
CA GLY A 71 39.84 21.22 7.43
C GLY A 71 38.61 20.48 7.92
N ALA A 72 37.78 21.17 8.69
CA ALA A 72 36.40 20.76 8.89
C ALA A 72 35.81 20.73 7.48
N ALA A 73 35.57 19.51 6.98
CA ALA A 73 34.84 19.32 5.75
C ALA A 73 33.60 20.22 5.81
N PRO A 74 33.32 21.00 4.75
CA PRO A 74 32.17 21.88 4.77
C PRO A 74 30.94 21.05 5.12
N ILE A 75 30.22 21.45 6.17
CA ILE A 75 28.91 20.91 6.51
C ILE A 75 28.11 21.03 5.20
N ARG A 76 27.85 19.88 4.56
CA ARG A 76 27.05 19.85 3.34
C ARG A 76 25.70 20.42 3.74
N HIS A 77 25.32 21.55 3.16
CA HIS A 77 23.93 21.98 3.20
C HIS A 77 23.11 20.87 2.55
N ASP A 78 22.42 20.09 3.38
CA ASP A 78 21.68 18.90 3.00
C ASP A 78 20.73 19.24 1.86
N ALA A 79 20.79 18.44 0.80
CA ALA A 79 19.84 18.54 -0.28
C ALA A 79 18.42 18.41 0.32
N PRO A 80 17.45 19.26 -0.11
CA PRO A 80 16.11 19.21 0.43
C PRO A 80 15.50 17.82 0.24
N LEU A 81 14.67 17.39 1.19
CA LEU A 81 13.91 16.14 1.08
C LEU A 81 13.10 16.14 -0.21
N ASP A 82 13.48 15.27 -1.15
CA ASP A 82 12.85 15.15 -2.47
C ASP A 82 11.51 14.40 -2.36
N LEU A 83 10.45 15.16 -2.06
CA LEU A 83 9.09 14.64 -1.95
C LEU A 83 8.58 14.07 -3.28
N ALA A 84 9.05 14.57 -4.43
CA ALA A 84 8.63 14.07 -5.73
C ALA A 84 9.13 12.63 -5.93
N ARG A 85 10.40 12.37 -5.65
CA ARG A 85 10.97 11.02 -5.69
C ARG A 85 10.30 10.10 -4.68
N LEU A 86 10.15 10.55 -3.43
CA LEU A 86 9.53 9.77 -2.36
C LEU A 86 8.11 9.31 -2.75
N LEU A 87 7.27 10.22 -3.23
CA LEU A 87 5.89 9.91 -3.61
C LEU A 87 5.84 9.03 -4.87
N ARG A 88 6.81 9.16 -5.79
CA ARG A 88 6.89 8.31 -6.99
C ARG A 88 7.24 6.86 -6.67
N LEU A 89 8.09 6.64 -5.66
CA LEU A 89 8.49 5.31 -5.21
C LEU A 89 7.43 4.62 -4.32
N SER A 90 6.45 5.37 -3.80
CA SER A 90 5.47 4.87 -2.83
C SER A 90 4.04 4.85 -3.37
N LEU A 91 3.47 6.00 -3.69
CA LEU A 91 2.03 6.18 -3.88
C LEU A 91 1.62 6.51 -5.31
N ALA A 92 2.52 7.07 -6.13
CA ALA A 92 2.17 7.57 -7.46
C ALA A 92 1.77 6.44 -8.42
N ALA A 93 0.78 6.70 -9.25
CA ALA A 93 0.55 5.93 -10.46
C ALA A 93 1.73 6.11 -11.43
N PRO A 94 2.23 5.04 -12.08
CA PRO A 94 3.20 5.17 -13.16
C PRO A 94 2.62 6.05 -14.29
N ALA A 95 3.44 6.95 -14.82
CA ALA A 95 3.04 7.86 -15.88
C ALA A 95 2.54 7.10 -17.12
N GLY A 96 1.49 7.61 -17.76
CA GLY A 96 0.91 7.02 -18.97
C GLY A 96 0.11 5.73 -18.72
N THR A 97 -0.18 5.36 -17.47
CA THR A 97 -1.02 4.21 -17.13
C THR A 97 -2.39 4.65 -16.62
N SER A 98 -3.37 3.74 -16.60
CA SER A 98 -4.67 3.98 -15.97
C SER A 98 -4.59 4.23 -14.46
N GLY A 99 -3.42 4.05 -13.83
CA GLY A 99 -3.24 4.14 -12.40
C GLY A 99 -3.83 2.98 -11.60
N ARG A 100 -4.30 1.92 -12.29
CA ARG A 100 -4.76 0.67 -11.68
C ARG A 100 -3.64 -0.02 -10.91
N LEU A 101 -2.41 0.02 -11.42
CA LEU A 101 -1.25 -0.52 -10.70
C LEU A 101 -0.42 0.62 -10.11
N ARG A 102 -0.03 0.47 -8.83
CA ARG A 102 0.80 1.44 -8.09
C ARG A 102 1.88 0.70 -7.29
N PRO A 103 2.95 1.38 -6.84
CA PRO A 103 3.98 0.78 -6.00
C PRO A 103 3.43 0.27 -4.66
N VAL A 104 2.36 0.87 -4.14
CA VAL A 104 1.58 0.35 -3.02
C VAL A 104 0.51 -0.67 -3.49
N PRO A 105 0.39 -1.86 -2.89
CA PRO A 105 -0.72 -2.77 -3.17
C PRO A 105 -2.02 -2.25 -2.54
N SER A 106 -3.15 -2.59 -3.14
CA SER A 106 -4.48 -2.28 -2.60
C SER A 106 -5.46 -3.40 -2.98
N ALA A 107 -6.37 -3.73 -2.08
CA ALA A 107 -7.43 -4.72 -2.35
C ALA A 107 -8.21 -4.31 -3.62
N GLY A 108 -8.32 -5.25 -4.57
CA GLY A 108 -9.00 -5.01 -5.85
C GLY A 108 -8.37 -3.93 -6.73
N ALA A 109 -7.16 -3.46 -6.39
CA ALA A 109 -6.53 -2.29 -7.00
C ALA A 109 -7.41 -1.02 -6.93
N LEU A 110 -8.18 -0.86 -5.85
CA LEU A 110 -9.14 0.22 -5.68
C LEU A 110 -8.50 1.53 -5.20
N HIS A 111 -7.33 1.43 -4.55
CA HIS A 111 -6.48 2.54 -4.09
C HIS A 111 -7.23 3.56 -3.23
N SER A 112 -7.86 3.05 -2.18
CA SER A 112 -8.72 3.78 -1.26
C SER A 112 -7.99 4.77 -0.35
N VAL A 113 -6.66 4.67 -0.26
CA VAL A 113 -5.86 5.53 0.63
C VAL A 113 -5.52 6.84 -0.07
N ARG A 114 -5.70 7.94 0.67
CA ARG A 114 -5.33 9.31 0.29
C ARG A 114 -4.26 9.81 1.25
N ALA A 115 -3.36 10.66 0.74
CA ALA A 115 -2.28 11.24 1.53
C ALA A 115 -2.41 12.77 1.61
N HIS A 116 -2.37 13.28 2.84
CA HIS A 116 -2.30 14.72 3.14
C HIS A 116 -0.90 15.03 3.64
N LEU A 117 -0.18 15.86 2.91
CA LEU A 117 1.23 16.20 3.19
C LEU A 117 1.28 17.47 4.03
N LEU A 118 1.97 17.42 5.16
CA LEU A 118 2.29 18.56 6.00
C LEU A 118 3.79 18.81 5.86
N VAL A 119 4.13 19.83 5.10
CA VAL A 119 5.49 20.11 4.65
C VAL A 119 6.05 21.23 5.52
N GLY A 120 7.14 20.95 6.24
CA GLY A 120 7.94 21.93 6.94
C GLY A 120 9.14 22.40 6.10
N PRO A 121 10.04 23.21 6.68
CA PRO A 121 11.29 23.60 6.04
C PRO A 121 12.16 22.40 5.62
N GLY A 122 13.02 22.58 4.63
CA GLY A 122 13.98 21.56 4.18
C GLY A 122 13.41 20.52 3.22
N CYS A 123 12.24 20.76 2.62
CA CYS A 123 11.63 19.91 1.61
C CYS A 123 11.68 20.54 0.21
N SER A 124 11.46 19.72 -0.83
CA SER A 124 11.35 20.20 -2.21
C SER A 124 10.06 20.97 -2.52
N LEU A 125 9.08 20.94 -1.61
CA LEU A 125 7.89 21.78 -1.63
C LEU A 125 8.02 22.91 -0.60
N PRO A 126 7.41 24.09 -0.85
CA PRO A 126 7.29 25.13 0.17
C PRO A 126 6.56 24.61 1.43
N PRO A 127 6.83 25.19 2.61
CA PRO A 127 6.12 24.82 3.81
C PRO A 127 4.60 25.06 3.68
N GLY A 128 3.79 24.07 4.03
CA GLY A 128 2.35 24.12 3.85
C GLY A 128 1.64 22.80 4.06
N ARG A 129 0.31 22.82 3.97
CA ARG A 129 -0.53 21.61 3.89
C ARG A 129 -0.92 21.36 2.45
N TYR A 130 -0.89 20.10 2.02
CA TYR A 130 -1.21 19.70 0.66
C TYR A 130 -2.06 18.43 0.65
N ALA A 131 -2.99 18.34 -0.30
CA ALA A 131 -3.58 17.06 -0.69
C ALA A 131 -2.77 16.49 -1.87
N TYR A 132 -2.37 15.23 -1.79
CA TYR A 132 -1.61 14.58 -2.86
C TYR A 132 -2.54 13.85 -3.83
N ASP A 133 -2.40 14.14 -5.13
CA ASP A 133 -3.02 13.39 -6.22
C ASP A 133 -2.01 12.38 -6.79
N PRO A 134 -2.17 11.07 -6.53
CA PRO A 134 -1.28 10.03 -7.03
C PRO A 134 -1.43 9.78 -8.54
N HIS A 135 -2.55 10.17 -9.17
CA HIS A 135 -2.78 9.91 -10.59
C HIS A 135 -2.04 10.93 -11.47
N THR A 136 -2.15 12.22 -11.13
CA THR A 136 -1.45 13.28 -11.85
C THR A 136 -0.07 13.60 -11.26
N HIS A 137 0.29 12.97 -10.14
CA HIS A 137 1.52 13.21 -9.39
C HIS A 137 1.68 14.70 -9.02
N ARG A 138 0.62 15.28 -8.43
CA ARG A 138 0.54 16.70 -8.05
C ARG A 138 0.21 16.89 -6.58
N ALA A 139 0.70 17.99 -6.01
CA ALA A 139 0.33 18.44 -4.67
C ALA A 139 -0.58 19.66 -4.77
N HIS A 140 -1.78 19.56 -4.20
CA HIS A 140 -2.77 20.63 -4.18
C HIS A 140 -2.65 21.40 -2.86
N PRO A 141 -2.25 22.68 -2.87
CA PRO A 141 -2.15 23.49 -1.66
C PRO A 141 -3.49 23.55 -0.93
N ARG A 142 -3.45 23.38 0.40
CA ARG A 142 -4.63 23.37 1.27
C ARG A 142 -4.58 24.43 2.36
N GLY A 143 -3.40 24.92 2.70
CA GLY A 143 -3.21 25.95 3.71
C GLY A 143 -1.74 26.17 4.05
N PRO A 144 -1.41 27.27 4.74
CA PRO A 144 -0.05 27.52 5.19
C PRO A 144 0.36 26.53 6.28
N ALA A 145 1.67 26.40 6.51
CA ALA A 145 2.19 25.75 7.70
C ALA A 145 1.94 26.64 8.95
N PRO A 146 1.67 26.07 10.13
CA PRO A 146 1.76 26.80 11.39
C PRO A 146 3.16 27.40 11.60
N ASP A 147 3.24 28.41 12.46
CA ASP A 147 4.51 28.97 12.89
C ASP A 147 5.30 27.90 13.66
N CYS A 148 6.62 27.85 13.46
CA CYS A 148 7.53 26.94 14.17
C CYS A 148 7.30 25.43 13.95
N VAL A 149 6.74 25.01 12.81
CA VAL A 149 6.69 23.57 12.45
C VAL A 149 8.09 22.96 12.30
N PRO A 150 8.29 21.67 12.67
CA PRO A 150 9.57 21.00 12.50
C PRO A 150 9.97 20.89 11.01
N ALA A 151 11.27 20.79 10.76
CA ALA A 151 11.80 20.49 9.43
C ALA A 151 11.37 19.09 8.94
N GLY A 152 11.36 18.91 7.63
CA GLY A 152 10.93 17.67 6.98
C GLY A 152 9.45 17.68 6.63
N ALA A 153 8.86 16.49 6.51
CA ALA A 153 7.48 16.34 6.04
C ALA A 153 6.74 15.24 6.81
N LEU A 154 5.44 15.44 7.01
CA LEU A 154 4.52 14.45 7.57
C LEU A 154 3.49 14.06 6.52
N ALA A 155 3.20 12.78 6.36
CA ALA A 155 2.08 12.28 5.58
C ALA A 155 1.00 11.74 6.51
N VAL A 156 -0.19 12.34 6.51
CA VAL A 156 -1.39 11.80 7.18
C VAL A 156 -2.20 10.99 6.17
N LEU A 157 -2.50 9.74 6.51
CA LEU A 157 -3.19 8.79 5.65
C LEU A 157 -4.66 8.69 6.03
N THR A 158 -5.54 8.90 5.05
CA THR A 158 -7.01 8.77 5.17
C THR A 158 -7.54 7.75 4.18
N VAL A 159 -8.75 7.24 4.40
CA VAL A 159 -9.39 6.29 3.48
C VAL A 159 -10.70 6.79 2.89
N ALA A 160 -10.91 6.57 1.60
CA ALA A 160 -12.20 6.67 0.92
C ALA A 160 -12.80 5.25 0.78
N ALA A 161 -13.93 5.01 1.43
CA ALA A 161 -14.53 3.69 1.56
C ALA A 161 -15.37 3.25 0.35
N SER A 162 -15.90 4.19 -0.44
CA SER A 162 -16.95 3.99 -1.45
C SER A 162 -16.62 2.89 -2.45
N ARG A 163 -15.44 2.94 -3.08
CA ARG A 163 -14.97 1.91 -4.03
C ARG A 163 -14.88 0.54 -3.37
N THR A 164 -14.31 0.49 -2.17
CA THR A 164 -14.08 -0.78 -1.45
C THR A 164 -15.40 -1.36 -0.97
N VAL A 165 -16.33 -0.55 -0.50
CA VAL A 165 -17.68 -0.99 -0.11
C VAL A 165 -18.47 -1.46 -1.32
N ALA A 166 -18.42 -0.75 -2.45
CA ALA A 166 -19.09 -1.18 -3.66
C ALA A 166 -18.62 -2.57 -4.13
N HIS A 167 -17.34 -2.87 -3.94
CA HIS A 167 -16.74 -4.14 -4.36
C HIS A 167 -16.82 -5.26 -3.31
N TYR A 168 -16.63 -4.94 -2.03
CA TYR A 168 -16.48 -5.93 -0.94
C TYR A 168 -17.61 -5.89 0.10
N GLY A 169 -18.55 -4.95 -0.01
CA GLY A 169 -19.68 -4.76 0.91
C GLY A 169 -19.24 -4.70 2.38
N HIS A 170 -19.84 -5.54 3.21
CA HIS A 170 -19.55 -5.63 4.65
C HIS A 170 -18.09 -6.05 4.97
N ARG A 171 -17.33 -6.58 4.01
CA ARG A 171 -15.92 -6.96 4.16
C ARG A 171 -14.94 -5.84 3.82
N ALA A 172 -15.44 -4.66 3.47
CA ALA A 172 -14.60 -3.55 3.04
C ALA A 172 -13.76 -2.94 4.17
N TRP A 173 -14.32 -2.82 5.38
CA TRP A 173 -13.67 -2.05 6.44
C TRP A 173 -12.32 -2.61 6.91
N PRO A 174 -12.10 -3.95 7.05
CA PRO A 174 -10.78 -4.47 7.37
C PRO A 174 -9.78 -4.21 6.24
N LEU A 175 -10.21 -4.37 4.98
CA LEU A 175 -9.37 -4.12 3.80
C LEU A 175 -8.89 -2.66 3.74
N LEU A 176 -9.74 -1.71 4.14
CA LEU A 176 -9.36 -0.29 4.22
C LEU A 176 -8.26 -0.04 5.27
N LEU A 177 -8.29 -0.74 6.40
CA LEU A 177 -7.22 -0.66 7.40
C LEU A 177 -5.93 -1.31 6.88
N LEU A 178 -6.04 -2.48 6.24
CA LEU A 178 -4.88 -3.17 5.64
C LEU A 178 -4.22 -2.30 4.55
N ASP A 179 -5.00 -1.69 3.67
CA ASP A 179 -4.52 -0.78 2.63
C ASP A 179 -3.83 0.46 3.22
N ALA A 180 -4.36 1.03 4.31
CA ALA A 180 -3.70 2.13 5.02
C ALA A 180 -2.35 1.71 5.62
N GLY A 181 -2.25 0.50 6.17
CA GLY A 181 -0.99 -0.10 6.60
C GLY A 181 0.01 -0.28 5.44
N HIS A 182 -0.44 -0.81 4.30
CA HIS A 182 0.39 -0.93 3.08
C HIS A 182 0.92 0.41 2.61
N ALA A 183 0.10 1.46 2.63
CA ALA A 183 0.50 2.81 2.24
C ALA A 183 1.55 3.39 3.21
N ALA A 184 1.40 3.15 4.52
CA ALA A 184 2.41 3.53 5.51
C ALA A 184 3.74 2.82 5.24
N ALA A 185 3.72 1.51 4.92
CA ALA A 185 4.91 0.74 4.58
C ALA A 185 5.59 1.25 3.30
N ALA A 186 4.82 1.53 2.25
CA ALA A 186 5.34 2.06 0.99
C ALA A 186 6.04 3.43 1.19
N LEU A 187 5.43 4.32 1.97
CA LEU A 187 6.03 5.60 2.34
C LEU A 187 7.30 5.41 3.18
N ALA A 188 7.26 4.53 4.18
CA ALA A 188 8.38 4.25 5.07
C ALA A 188 9.63 3.75 4.32
N GLN A 189 9.43 2.85 3.35
CA GLN A 189 10.50 2.29 2.53
C GLN A 189 11.00 3.25 1.44
N ALA A 190 10.17 4.18 0.98
CA ALA A 190 10.54 5.18 0.00
C ALA A 190 11.35 6.35 0.58
N GLY A 191 11.41 6.49 1.90
CA GLY A 191 12.22 7.51 2.56
C GLY A 191 13.70 7.39 2.18
N PRO A 192 14.41 8.51 1.96
CA PRO A 192 15.82 8.45 1.61
C PRO A 192 16.69 8.00 2.80
N PRO A 193 17.92 7.52 2.55
CA PRO A 193 18.89 7.21 3.61
C PRO A 193 19.27 8.42 4.48
N THR A 194 19.07 9.64 3.98
CA THR A 194 19.39 10.91 4.64
C THR A 194 18.25 11.47 5.50
N ALA A 195 17.17 10.70 5.68
CA ALA A 195 16.06 11.07 6.52
C ALA A 195 15.72 9.93 7.47
N ASP A 196 15.53 10.28 8.75
CA ASP A 196 14.90 9.37 9.69
C ASP A 196 13.41 9.31 9.39
N VAL A 197 12.85 8.10 9.49
CA VAL A 197 11.45 7.86 9.17
C VAL A 197 10.78 7.20 10.35
N LEU A 198 9.69 7.83 10.81
CA LEU A 198 8.90 7.38 11.93
C LEU A 198 7.48 7.10 11.46
N VAL A 199 6.88 6.02 11.94
CA VAL A 199 5.51 5.60 11.60
C VAL A 199 4.67 5.61 12.86
N CYS A 200 3.45 6.14 12.76
CA CYS A 200 2.44 6.10 13.80
C CYS A 200 1.14 5.52 13.26
N LEU A 201 0.67 4.44 13.89
CA LEU A 201 -0.53 3.68 13.46
C LEU A 201 -1.71 3.83 14.44
N ASP A 202 -1.49 4.45 15.60
CA ASP A 202 -2.40 4.48 16.74
C ASP A 202 -2.78 5.90 17.21
N ALA A 203 -2.31 6.95 16.52
CA ALA A 203 -2.67 8.33 16.84
C ALA A 203 -4.19 8.57 16.77
N ASP A 204 -4.68 9.47 17.61
CA ASP A 204 -6.08 9.84 17.63
C ASP A 204 -6.53 10.44 16.28
N GLY A 205 -7.68 9.99 15.79
CA GLY A 205 -8.23 10.42 14.52
C GLY A 205 -8.60 11.91 14.50
N ALA A 206 -8.98 12.50 15.64
CA ALA A 206 -9.24 13.94 15.72
C ALA A 206 -7.93 14.74 15.68
N LEU A 207 -6.86 14.25 16.32
CA LEU A 207 -5.53 14.84 16.21
C LEU A 207 -5.00 14.78 14.77
N LEU A 208 -5.06 13.61 14.12
CA LEU A 208 -4.66 13.44 12.72
C LEU A 208 -5.47 14.38 11.79
N SER A 209 -6.78 14.48 12.02
CA SER A 209 -7.66 15.39 11.28
C SER A 209 -7.25 16.84 11.48
N ALA A 210 -7.00 17.26 12.72
CA ALA A 210 -6.61 18.63 13.05
C ALA A 210 -5.26 18.99 12.40
N ALA A 211 -4.26 18.12 12.50
CA ALA A 211 -2.96 18.32 11.87
C ALA A 211 -3.08 18.48 10.35
N ALA A 212 -3.86 17.62 9.70
CA ALA A 212 -4.11 17.66 8.26
C ALA A 212 -5.03 18.81 7.81
N GLY A 213 -5.63 19.57 8.73
CA GLY A 213 -6.61 20.61 8.40
C GLY A 213 -7.91 20.05 7.84
N LEU A 214 -8.28 18.82 8.22
CA LEU A 214 -9.53 18.18 7.87
C LEU A 214 -10.65 18.59 8.85
N PRO A 215 -11.91 18.75 8.41
CA PRO A 215 -12.99 19.17 9.30
C PRO A 215 -13.22 18.16 10.43
N ARG A 216 -13.78 18.59 11.57
CA ARG A 216 -14.12 17.70 12.70
C ARG A 216 -15.38 16.89 12.40
N ALA A 217 -15.50 15.69 12.97
CA ALA A 217 -16.57 14.73 12.67
C ALA A 217 -18.02 15.28 12.70
N PRO A 218 -18.45 16.17 13.62
CA PRO A 218 -19.81 16.72 13.54
C PRO A 218 -19.97 17.84 12.49
N ALA A 219 -18.96 18.70 12.28
CA ALA A 219 -19.00 19.76 11.26
C ALA A 219 -18.82 19.22 9.82
N ARG A 220 -18.18 18.05 9.67
CA ARG A 220 -18.07 17.31 8.40
C ARG A 220 -19.43 17.00 7.79
N HIS A 221 -20.43 16.67 8.61
CA HIS A 221 -21.74 16.31 8.09
C HIS A 221 -22.56 17.51 7.62
N SER A 222 -22.30 18.74 8.09
CA SER A 222 -23.05 19.93 7.69
C SER A 222 -22.35 20.75 6.60
N GLU A 223 -21.02 20.91 6.69
CA GLU A 223 -20.24 21.68 5.71
C GLU A 223 -19.92 20.87 4.43
N TRP A 224 -19.94 19.53 4.52
CA TRP A 224 -19.47 18.60 3.47
C TRP A 224 -20.52 17.54 3.09
N GLN A 225 -21.82 17.86 3.15
CA GLN A 225 -22.93 16.92 2.84
C GLN A 225 -22.80 16.17 1.50
N ALA A 226 -21.98 16.66 0.57
CA ALA A 226 -21.77 16.10 -0.76
C ALA A 226 -20.45 15.33 -0.97
N ALA A 227 -19.54 15.30 0.02
CA ALA A 227 -18.22 14.71 -0.11
C ALA A 227 -18.04 13.50 0.81
N GLU A 228 -17.32 12.51 0.32
CA GLU A 228 -17.11 11.25 1.03
C GLU A 228 -16.37 11.46 2.36
N LEU A 229 -16.78 10.73 3.41
CA LEU A 229 -16.09 10.75 4.69
C LEU A 229 -14.70 10.10 4.57
N GLU A 230 -13.66 10.85 4.92
CA GLU A 230 -12.26 10.39 4.92
C GLU A 230 -11.70 10.28 6.36
N PRO A 231 -11.92 9.17 7.08
CA PRO A 231 -11.33 8.98 8.40
C PRO A 231 -9.79 8.83 8.27
N PRO A 232 -8.99 9.58 9.06
CA PRO A 232 -7.56 9.38 9.12
C PRO A 232 -7.21 8.17 10.01
N LEU A 233 -6.18 7.42 9.61
CA LEU A 233 -5.84 6.15 10.24
C LEU A 233 -4.38 6.04 10.67
N ALA A 234 -3.45 6.70 9.97
CA ALA A 234 -2.01 6.57 10.24
C ALA A 234 -1.26 7.84 9.80
N ALA A 235 -0.03 7.97 10.27
CA ALA A 235 0.89 9.01 9.83
C ALA A 235 2.33 8.47 9.65
N VAL A 236 3.06 9.07 8.71
CA VAL A 236 4.49 8.79 8.48
C VAL A 236 5.25 10.10 8.47
N TRP A 237 6.26 10.22 9.33
CA TRP A 237 7.08 11.41 9.49
C TRP A 237 8.48 11.18 8.92
N PHE A 238 8.94 12.13 8.12
CA PHE A 238 10.27 12.20 7.53
C PHE A 238 10.98 13.41 8.13
N THR A 239 12.08 13.21 8.84
CA THR A 239 12.89 14.27 9.43
C THR A 239 14.33 14.18 8.92
N PRO A 240 15.04 15.31 8.72
CA PRO A 240 16.48 15.28 8.45
C PRO A 240 17.22 14.49 9.54
N THR A 241 18.18 13.66 9.13
CA THR A 241 18.99 12.85 10.05
C THR A 241 19.82 13.73 10.98
N GLY A 242 19.91 13.36 12.26
CA GLY A 242 20.74 14.06 13.24
C GLY A 242 20.19 15.40 13.74
N GLY A 243 18.99 15.79 13.31
CA GLY A 243 18.24 16.85 13.96
C GLY A 243 17.91 16.44 15.39
N SER A 244 18.17 17.31 16.37
CA SER A 244 17.62 17.14 17.72
C SER A 244 16.11 17.00 17.57
N VAL A 245 15.58 15.78 17.77
CA VAL A 245 14.14 15.53 17.87
C VAL A 245 13.67 16.39 19.04
N ARG A 246 13.14 17.57 18.73
CA ARG A 246 12.61 18.48 19.74
C ARG A 246 11.48 17.76 20.47
N THR A 247 11.33 18.09 21.75
CA THR A 247 10.32 17.63 22.72
C THR A 247 8.86 17.82 22.32
N ILE A 248 8.57 18.25 21.08
CA ILE A 248 7.23 18.59 20.60
C ILE A 248 6.76 17.49 19.65
N ASP A 249 5.62 16.87 19.99
CA ASP A 249 4.93 15.93 19.11
C ASP A 249 4.58 16.60 17.77
N PRO A 250 5.01 16.03 16.62
CA PRO A 250 4.86 16.66 15.31
C PRO A 250 3.38 16.89 14.96
N LEU A 251 2.49 15.96 15.30
CA LEU A 251 1.06 16.11 15.01
C LEU A 251 0.45 17.28 15.79
N SER A 252 0.79 17.40 17.07
CA SER A 252 0.35 18.49 17.94
C SER A 252 0.84 19.84 17.42
N ALA A 253 2.11 19.94 17.00
CA ALA A 253 2.64 21.17 16.39
C ALA A 253 1.82 21.60 15.17
N TRP A 254 1.45 20.64 14.32
CA TRP A 254 0.61 20.88 13.15
C TRP A 254 -0.86 21.17 13.49
N ALA A 255 -1.35 20.76 14.65
CA ALA A 255 -2.74 20.97 15.08
C ALA A 255 -2.99 22.35 15.74
N THR A 256 -1.93 23.13 16.05
CA THR A 256 -2.01 24.40 16.79
C THR A 256 -2.77 25.54 16.08
N ARG A 257 -2.82 25.56 14.74
CA ARG A 257 -3.44 26.65 13.97
C ARG A 257 -4.84 26.31 13.48
N ALA A 258 -5.75 27.27 13.61
CA ALA A 258 -7.10 27.21 13.04
C ALA A 258 -7.08 27.05 11.51
N ARG A 259 -8.11 26.35 11.03
CA ARG A 259 -8.39 25.89 9.66
C ARG A 259 -7.85 26.83 8.57
N ALA A 260 -7.29 26.24 7.52
CA ALA A 260 -7.42 26.88 6.22
C ALA A 260 -8.86 26.70 5.74
N SER A 261 -9.50 27.78 5.31
CA SER A 261 -10.83 27.75 4.72
C SER A 261 -10.80 26.80 3.53
N ALA A 262 -11.40 25.62 3.68
CA ALA A 262 -11.70 24.81 2.51
C ALA A 262 -12.69 25.62 1.65
N PRO A 263 -12.56 25.65 0.32
CA PRO A 263 -13.61 26.20 -0.52
C PRO A 263 -14.92 25.47 -0.18
N VAL A 264 -15.86 26.22 0.38
CA VAL A 264 -17.21 25.73 0.69
C VAL A 264 -17.88 25.52 -0.65
N ARG A 265 -18.10 24.26 -1.02
CA ARG A 265 -18.94 23.95 -2.19
C ARG A 265 -20.40 24.09 -1.76
N ALA A 266 -21.21 24.72 -2.60
CA ALA A 266 -22.65 24.70 -2.43
C ALA A 266 -23.15 23.24 -2.32
N PRO A 267 -24.01 22.91 -1.34
CA PRO A 267 -24.54 21.57 -1.19
C PRO A 267 -25.26 21.17 -2.48
N GLY A 268 -24.82 20.06 -3.09
CA GLY A 268 -25.61 19.41 -4.14
C GLY A 268 -26.81 18.68 -3.54
N PRO A 269 -27.78 18.23 -4.35
CA PRO A 269 -28.91 17.47 -3.85
C PRO A 269 -28.41 16.22 -3.08
N PRO A 270 -29.02 15.91 -1.92
CA PRO A 270 -28.62 14.77 -1.11
C PRO A 270 -28.84 13.49 -1.93
N ILE A 271 -27.75 12.77 -2.18
CA ILE A 271 -27.84 11.40 -2.73
C ILE A 271 -27.97 10.48 -1.51
N ALA A 272 -29.03 9.66 -1.48
CA ALA A 272 -29.19 8.65 -0.46
C ALA A 272 -27.97 7.71 -0.46
N GLN A 273 -27.18 7.74 0.62
CA GLN A 273 -26.00 6.88 0.72
C GLN A 273 -26.43 5.43 0.96
N PRO A 274 -25.78 4.46 0.30
CA PRO A 274 -26.01 3.04 0.58
C PRO A 274 -25.78 2.72 2.05
N ARG A 275 -26.67 1.92 2.65
CA ARG A 275 -26.61 1.56 4.08
C ARG A 275 -25.26 0.97 4.49
N GLU A 276 -24.64 0.17 3.63
CA GLU A 276 -23.33 -0.45 3.89
C GLU A 276 -22.20 0.57 3.94
N LEU A 277 -22.25 1.60 3.08
CA LEU A 277 -21.28 2.68 3.07
C LEU A 277 -21.37 3.49 4.36
N SER A 278 -22.58 3.89 4.77
CA SER A 278 -22.79 4.62 6.02
C SER A 278 -22.37 3.81 7.26
N ARG A 279 -22.64 2.49 7.28
CA ARG A 279 -22.17 1.60 8.36
C ARG A 279 -20.66 1.53 8.42
N THR A 280 -20.01 1.35 7.26
CA THR A 280 -18.54 1.29 7.16
C THR A 280 -17.90 2.60 7.62
N GLN A 281 -18.41 3.74 7.15
CA GLN A 281 -17.92 5.06 7.55
C GLN A 281 -18.06 5.31 9.05
N ARG A 282 -19.20 4.92 9.65
CA ARG A 282 -19.40 5.01 11.11
C ARG A 282 -18.40 4.14 11.88
N LEU A 283 -18.17 2.92 11.40
CA LEU A 283 -17.22 1.99 12.03
C LEU A 283 -15.79 2.52 11.95
N LEU A 284 -15.34 2.97 10.78
CA LEU A 284 -14.01 3.56 10.61
C LEU A 284 -13.82 4.81 11.47
N SER A 285 -14.86 5.63 11.62
CA SER A 285 -14.82 6.80 12.52
C SER A 285 -14.65 6.38 13.97
N LEU A 286 -15.32 5.31 14.41
CA LEU A 286 -15.19 4.77 15.76
C LEU A 286 -13.80 4.18 16.00
N LEU A 287 -13.25 3.46 15.03
CA LEU A 287 -11.89 2.92 15.10
C LEU A 287 -10.85 4.06 15.16
N ALA A 288 -11.01 5.10 14.33
CA ALA A 288 -10.12 6.25 14.33
C ALA A 288 -10.14 7.03 15.67
N GLN A 289 -11.26 7.04 16.37
CA GLN A 289 -11.43 7.69 17.69
C GLN A 289 -11.05 6.80 18.88
N ALA A 290 -10.54 5.59 18.65
CA ALA A 290 -10.08 4.69 19.70
C ALA A 290 -8.54 4.60 19.69
N PRO A 291 -7.81 5.69 19.97
CA PRO A 291 -6.37 5.61 20.07
C PRO A 291 -5.97 4.81 21.30
N ALA A 292 -4.83 4.11 21.22
CA ALA A 292 -4.17 3.61 22.43
C ALA A 292 -3.60 4.76 23.27
N ARG A 293 -3.18 5.86 22.61
CA ARG A 293 -2.63 7.08 23.22
C ARG A 293 -3.04 8.32 22.41
N PRO A 294 -3.43 9.45 23.02
CA PRO A 294 -3.88 10.64 22.28
C PRO A 294 -2.92 11.12 21.18
N ALA A 295 -1.61 11.17 21.47
CA ALA A 295 -0.57 11.56 20.50
C ALA A 295 -0.14 10.41 19.55
N GLY A 296 -0.56 9.17 19.85
CA GLY A 296 -0.04 7.96 19.24
C GLY A 296 1.39 7.62 19.70
N THR A 297 1.91 6.55 19.12
CA THR A 297 3.25 6.01 19.36
C THR A 297 4.03 6.04 18.04
N TRP A 298 5.20 6.70 18.07
CA TRP A 298 6.09 6.81 16.92
C TRP A 298 7.14 5.70 16.96
N HIS A 299 7.21 4.90 15.90
CA HIS A 299 8.19 3.83 15.75
C HIS A 299 9.15 4.12 14.59
N PRO A 300 10.46 3.94 14.76
CA PRO A 300 11.41 3.95 13.65
C PRO A 300 11.00 2.94 12.57
N ALA A 301 10.98 3.39 11.32
CA ALA A 301 10.69 2.51 10.19
C ALA A 301 11.84 1.52 9.98
N SER A 302 11.55 0.23 10.07
CA SER A 302 12.50 -0.81 9.69
C SER A 302 12.69 -0.82 8.17
N ARG A 303 13.95 -0.82 7.72
CA ARG A 303 14.31 -1.02 6.30
C ARG A 303 15.08 -2.33 6.16
N PRO A 304 14.44 -3.38 5.61
CA PRO A 304 15.14 -4.62 5.31
C PRO A 304 16.32 -4.38 4.36
N GLU A 305 17.39 -5.14 4.54
CA GLU A 305 18.56 -5.06 3.67
C GLU A 305 18.19 -5.38 2.21
N GLY A 306 18.94 -4.81 1.26
CA GLY A 306 18.73 -5.03 -0.17
C GLY A 306 17.49 -4.35 -0.78
N VAL A 307 16.65 -3.67 0.02
CA VAL A 307 15.54 -2.86 -0.52
C VAL A 307 16.07 -1.59 -1.17
N THR A 308 15.83 -1.45 -2.49
CA THR A 308 16.27 -0.31 -3.29
C THR A 308 15.08 0.38 -3.95
N GLY A 309 15.30 1.58 -4.52
CA GLY A 309 14.28 2.23 -5.36
C GLY A 309 13.86 1.39 -6.57
N LYS A 310 14.76 0.53 -7.09
CA LYS A 310 14.41 -0.46 -8.12
C LYS A 310 13.44 -1.50 -7.57
N THR A 311 13.70 -2.04 -6.38
CA THR A 311 12.81 -2.99 -5.69
C THR A 311 11.39 -2.41 -5.55
N LEU A 312 11.27 -1.16 -5.10
CA LEU A 312 9.97 -0.50 -4.91
C LEU A 312 9.22 -0.29 -6.23
N THR A 313 9.94 0.06 -7.30
CA THR A 313 9.31 0.29 -8.62
C THR A 313 8.94 -0.99 -9.35
N THR A 314 9.64 -2.11 -9.10
CA THR A 314 9.39 -3.41 -9.74
C THR A 314 8.46 -4.33 -8.93
N ARG A 315 8.26 -4.09 -7.63
CA ARG A 315 7.36 -4.90 -6.77
C ARG A 315 5.95 -4.99 -7.37
N ARG A 316 5.46 -6.20 -7.59
CA ARG A 316 4.08 -6.47 -8.05
C ARG A 316 3.52 -7.67 -7.29
N SER A 317 2.20 -7.70 -7.16
CA SER A 317 1.51 -8.92 -6.74
C SER A 317 1.62 -9.95 -7.86
N ALA A 318 2.20 -11.11 -7.57
CA ALA A 318 2.44 -12.14 -8.56
C ALA A 318 1.14 -12.80 -9.05
N PRO A 319 1.08 -13.28 -10.30
CA PRO A 319 0.01 -14.16 -10.74
C PRO A 319 0.06 -15.48 -9.93
N PRO A 320 -1.07 -16.19 -9.76
CA PRO A 320 -1.09 -17.35 -8.88
C PRO A 320 -0.16 -18.50 -9.30
N ASP A 321 0.07 -18.68 -10.60
CA ASP A 321 0.96 -19.74 -11.10
C ASP A 321 2.43 -19.54 -10.71
N ASP A 322 2.87 -18.29 -10.59
CA ASP A 322 4.20 -17.92 -10.14
C ASP A 322 4.44 -18.22 -8.65
N LEU A 323 3.39 -18.56 -7.90
CA LEU A 323 3.45 -18.78 -6.46
C LEU A 323 3.60 -20.26 -6.08
N ARG A 324 3.54 -21.19 -7.03
CA ARG A 324 3.42 -22.64 -6.73
C ARG A 324 4.67 -23.28 -6.11
N ARG A 325 5.85 -22.71 -6.35
CA ARG A 325 7.12 -23.30 -5.91
C ARG A 325 7.44 -22.89 -4.48
N PRO A 326 7.70 -23.83 -3.54
CA PRO A 326 8.05 -23.47 -2.16
C PRO A 326 9.39 -22.72 -2.11
N PRO A 327 9.46 -21.57 -1.44
CA PRO A 327 10.73 -20.90 -1.15
C PRO A 327 11.62 -21.71 -0.20
N GLU A 328 12.94 -21.43 -0.24
CA GLU A 328 13.90 -21.97 0.73
C GLU A 328 13.58 -21.49 2.16
N ARG A 329 13.90 -22.31 3.15
CA ARG A 329 13.51 -22.11 4.56
C ARG A 329 14.15 -20.86 5.15
N GLU A 330 15.38 -20.56 4.75
CA GLU A 330 16.17 -19.39 5.16
C GLU A 330 15.53 -18.10 4.66
N LEU A 331 15.03 -18.10 3.42
CA LEU A 331 14.32 -16.97 2.83
C LEU A 331 12.98 -16.75 3.55
N LEU A 332 12.24 -17.83 3.86
CA LEU A 332 11.01 -17.75 4.65
C LEU A 332 11.26 -17.20 6.07
N ALA A 333 12.32 -17.65 6.74
CA ALA A 333 12.72 -17.13 8.05
C ALA A 333 13.03 -15.62 8.01
N SER A 334 13.65 -15.16 6.92
CA SER A 334 14.01 -13.74 6.72
C SER A 334 12.77 -12.87 6.51
N VAL A 335 11.81 -13.33 5.71
CA VAL A 335 10.53 -12.65 5.48
C VAL A 335 9.66 -12.64 6.75
N LEU A 336 9.58 -13.76 7.46
CA LEU A 336 8.88 -13.86 8.76
C LEU A 336 9.47 -12.89 9.79
N THR A 337 10.80 -12.85 9.90
CA THR A 337 11.50 -11.93 10.80
C THR A 337 11.13 -10.48 10.49
N THR A 338 11.07 -10.12 9.21
CA THR A 338 10.67 -8.77 8.77
C THR A 338 9.26 -8.41 9.19
N ALA A 339 8.31 -9.33 9.05
CA ALA A 339 6.93 -9.09 9.46
C ALA A 339 6.81 -8.94 10.99
N ARG A 340 7.48 -9.84 11.74
CA ARG A 340 7.45 -9.84 13.21
C ARG A 340 8.07 -8.59 13.82
N THR A 341 9.18 -8.09 13.26
CA THR A 341 9.88 -6.92 13.81
C THR A 341 9.32 -5.58 13.32
N ALA A 342 8.35 -5.60 12.39
CA ALA A 342 7.76 -4.39 11.82
C ALA A 342 7.04 -3.52 12.86
N SER A 343 6.34 -4.12 13.82
CA SER A 343 5.62 -3.40 14.87
C SER A 343 5.58 -4.22 16.16
N PRO A 344 5.99 -3.66 17.32
CA PRO A 344 5.96 -4.38 18.59
C PRO A 344 4.53 -4.63 19.11
N ALA A 345 3.56 -3.83 18.67
CA ALA A 345 2.13 -4.00 18.98
C ALA A 345 1.38 -4.73 17.85
N GLY A 346 2.11 -5.42 16.97
CA GLY A 346 1.54 -6.15 15.84
C GLY A 346 0.88 -7.47 16.24
N PRO A 347 0.18 -8.12 15.28
CA PRO A 347 -0.33 -9.47 15.46
C PRO A 347 0.81 -10.50 15.58
N ASP A 348 0.45 -11.72 15.95
CA ASP A 348 1.35 -12.88 15.87
C ASP A 348 1.49 -13.36 14.42
N TRP A 349 2.54 -14.14 14.17
CA TRP A 349 2.95 -14.55 12.83
C TRP A 349 3.31 -16.02 12.71
N THR A 350 2.76 -16.67 11.69
CA THR A 350 3.08 -18.05 11.31
C THR A 350 3.34 -18.16 9.81
N VAL A 351 4.12 -19.17 9.42
CA VAL A 351 4.38 -19.51 8.01
C VAL A 351 3.87 -20.92 7.76
N VAL A 352 2.97 -21.06 6.79
CA VAL A 352 2.50 -22.34 6.27
C VAL A 352 3.28 -22.68 5.01
N THR A 353 3.86 -23.88 4.92
CA THR A 353 4.57 -24.35 3.73
C THR A 353 3.86 -25.53 3.09
N GLY A 354 3.90 -25.58 1.77
CA GLY A 354 3.51 -26.75 0.99
C GLY A 354 4.67 -27.69 0.67
N GLY A 355 4.47 -28.53 -0.34
CA GLY A 355 5.52 -29.38 -0.92
C GLY A 355 5.58 -30.77 -0.30
N ALA A 356 6.77 -31.36 -0.30
CA ALA A 356 6.98 -32.75 0.16
C ALA A 356 6.84 -32.94 1.68
N ALA A 357 7.03 -31.87 2.45
CA ALA A 357 6.92 -31.87 3.91
C ALA A 357 6.11 -30.64 4.37
N PRO A 358 4.79 -30.63 4.14
CA PRO A 358 3.95 -29.49 4.49
C PRO A 358 3.83 -29.35 6.00
N ALA A 359 3.90 -28.10 6.47
CA ALA A 359 3.95 -27.78 7.89
C ALA A 359 3.59 -26.32 8.15
N LEU A 360 3.34 -26.02 9.42
CA LEU A 360 3.17 -24.68 9.95
C LEU A 360 4.32 -24.38 10.92
N TYR A 361 4.94 -23.22 10.74
CA TYR A 361 6.09 -22.76 11.50
C TYR A 361 5.81 -21.43 12.20
N THR A 362 6.41 -21.25 13.37
CA THR A 362 6.56 -19.97 14.06
C THR A 362 8.01 -19.51 13.99
N ALA A 363 8.29 -18.29 14.43
CA ALA A 363 9.66 -17.81 14.52
C ALA A 363 10.38 -18.47 15.72
N SER A 364 11.65 -18.85 15.53
CA SER A 364 12.47 -19.35 16.64
C SER A 364 12.64 -18.27 17.73
N PRO A 365 12.47 -18.61 19.02
CA PRO A 365 12.77 -17.68 20.11
C PRO A 365 14.26 -17.32 20.12
N GLY A 366 14.58 -16.03 20.26
CA GLY A 366 15.95 -15.54 20.47
C GLY A 366 16.93 -15.66 19.29
N ARG A 367 16.55 -16.26 18.15
CA ARG A 367 17.42 -16.38 16.96
C ARG A 367 16.66 -16.38 15.63
N PRO A 368 17.30 -16.02 14.51
CA PRO A 368 16.72 -16.23 13.18
C PRO A 368 16.45 -17.71 12.93
N GLY A 369 15.27 -18.05 12.41
CA GLY A 369 14.91 -19.42 12.06
C GLY A 369 13.43 -19.73 12.22
N LEU A 370 13.02 -20.89 11.70
CA LEU A 370 11.65 -21.39 11.79
C LEU A 370 11.57 -22.53 12.81
N LEU A 371 10.68 -22.42 13.78
CA LEU A 371 10.32 -23.48 14.73
C LEU A 371 9.05 -24.18 14.22
N LEU A 372 9.07 -25.51 14.15
CA LEU A 372 7.90 -26.29 13.76
C LEU A 372 6.82 -26.16 14.83
N HIS A 373 5.60 -25.82 14.41
CA HIS A 373 4.44 -25.71 15.29
C HIS A 373 3.42 -26.83 15.04
N ALA A 374 3.13 -27.14 13.77
CA ALA A 374 2.23 -28.24 13.41
C ALA A 374 2.64 -28.91 12.08
N HIS A 375 2.32 -30.19 11.93
CA HIS A 375 2.51 -30.95 10.68
C HIS A 375 1.23 -30.98 9.85
N GLY A 376 1.38 -31.05 8.52
CA GLY A 376 0.27 -31.23 7.58
C GLY A 376 0.07 -30.04 6.65
N ASP A 377 -0.69 -30.27 5.59
CA ASP A 377 -0.97 -29.24 4.58
C ASP A 377 -2.22 -28.44 4.96
N ALA A 378 -1.99 -27.25 5.52
CA ALA A 378 -3.07 -26.32 5.86
C ALA A 378 -3.57 -25.51 4.66
N ARG A 379 -2.90 -25.54 3.50
CA ARG A 379 -3.24 -24.68 2.35
C ARG A 379 -4.65 -24.90 1.79
N PRO A 380 -5.20 -26.12 1.71
CA PRO A 380 -6.60 -26.32 1.32
C PRO A 380 -7.60 -25.61 2.26
N THR A 381 -7.35 -25.66 3.56
CA THR A 381 -8.14 -24.95 4.57
C THR A 381 -7.99 -23.44 4.41
N LEU A 382 -6.76 -22.94 4.23
CA LEU A 382 -6.52 -21.52 3.96
C LEU A 382 -7.23 -21.04 2.69
N ALA A 383 -7.23 -21.85 1.63
CA ALA A 383 -7.94 -21.53 0.39
C ALA A 383 -9.45 -21.40 0.64
N HIS A 384 -10.03 -22.31 1.42
CA HIS A 384 -11.44 -22.22 1.82
C HIS A 384 -11.73 -20.93 2.59
N TRP A 385 -10.95 -20.65 3.63
CA TRP A 385 -11.08 -19.45 4.46
C TRP A 385 -10.85 -18.16 3.68
N ALA A 386 -9.95 -18.16 2.70
CA ALA A 386 -9.64 -16.99 1.89
C ALA A 386 -10.67 -16.76 0.77
N ALA A 387 -11.96 -16.82 1.09
CA ALA A 387 -13.06 -16.70 0.14
C ALA A 387 -13.03 -17.75 -0.99
N ARG A 388 -12.60 -18.98 -0.69
CA ARG A 388 -12.47 -20.07 -1.67
C ARG A 388 -11.52 -19.77 -2.84
N GLN A 389 -10.49 -18.95 -2.59
CA GLN A 389 -9.42 -18.72 -3.54
C GLN A 389 -8.55 -19.99 -3.69
N THR A 390 -8.96 -20.88 -4.59
CA THR A 390 -8.39 -22.24 -4.76
C THR A 390 -6.89 -22.25 -5.04
N TRP A 391 -6.36 -21.21 -5.67
CA TRP A 391 -4.94 -21.07 -5.98
C TRP A 391 -4.03 -21.06 -4.74
N ILE A 392 -4.56 -20.65 -3.58
CA ILE A 392 -3.83 -20.70 -2.30
C ILE A 392 -3.48 -22.13 -1.92
N GLY A 393 -4.36 -23.09 -2.25
CA GLY A 393 -4.14 -24.52 -2.00
C GLY A 393 -2.88 -25.08 -2.67
N THR A 394 -2.40 -24.41 -3.72
CA THR A 394 -1.21 -24.81 -4.49
C THR A 394 0.00 -23.91 -4.28
N THR A 395 -0.12 -22.87 -3.47
CA THR A 395 0.96 -21.89 -3.22
C THR A 395 2.12 -22.54 -2.45
N GLY A 396 3.35 -22.13 -2.72
CA GLY A 396 4.56 -22.65 -2.10
C GLY A 396 4.61 -22.41 -0.60
N ALA A 397 4.33 -21.18 -0.16
CA ALA A 397 4.16 -20.85 1.25
C ALA A 397 3.19 -19.68 1.47
N VAL A 398 2.60 -19.59 2.66
CA VAL A 398 1.75 -18.47 3.09
C VAL A 398 2.22 -17.97 4.45
N LEU A 399 2.63 -16.71 4.53
CA LEU A 399 2.81 -16.00 5.78
C LEU A 399 1.45 -15.49 6.26
N LEU A 400 1.10 -15.74 7.52
CA LEU A 400 -0.17 -15.37 8.13
C LEU A 400 0.06 -14.44 9.31
N ALA A 401 -0.68 -13.34 9.33
CA ALA A 401 -0.87 -12.50 10.51
C ALA A 401 -2.13 -12.96 11.22
N HIS A 402 -2.05 -13.26 12.52
CA HIS A 402 -3.19 -13.77 13.28
C HIS A 402 -3.28 -13.17 14.69
N GLY A 403 -4.50 -13.17 15.23
CA GLY A 403 -4.86 -12.56 16.51
C GLY A 403 -6.21 -11.82 16.42
N CYS A 404 -6.36 -10.75 17.20
CA CYS A 404 -7.57 -9.91 17.23
C CYS A 404 -8.83 -10.72 17.62
N PRO A 405 -9.01 -11.04 18.93
CA PRO A 405 -10.09 -11.91 19.40
C PRO A 405 -11.49 -11.31 19.13
N ASP A 406 -12.55 -12.11 19.27
CA ASP A 406 -13.94 -11.68 19.04
C ASP A 406 -14.39 -10.53 19.96
N ASP A 407 -13.82 -10.45 21.14
CA ASP A 407 -14.04 -9.43 22.15
C ASP A 407 -13.05 -8.26 22.08
N ALA A 408 -12.20 -8.21 21.04
CA ALA A 408 -11.21 -7.15 20.86
C ALA A 408 -11.83 -5.75 20.93
N SER A 409 -11.16 -4.87 21.68
CA SER A 409 -11.49 -3.46 21.75
C SER A 409 -11.30 -2.78 20.38
N PRO A 410 -11.97 -1.64 20.13
CA PRO A 410 -11.75 -0.90 18.89
C PRO A 410 -10.30 -0.49 18.63
N ALA A 411 -9.52 -0.21 19.68
CA ALA A 411 -8.10 0.11 19.59
C ALA A 411 -7.29 -1.11 19.12
N GLU A 412 -7.54 -2.28 19.71
CA GLU A 412 -6.92 -3.55 19.32
C GLU A 412 -7.26 -3.92 17.88
N VAL A 413 -8.54 -3.85 17.49
CA VAL A 413 -8.96 -4.10 16.11
C VAL A 413 -8.22 -3.19 15.14
N ARG A 414 -8.16 -1.88 15.44
CA ARG A 414 -7.46 -0.90 14.61
C ARG A 414 -5.97 -1.22 14.46
N ILE A 415 -5.27 -1.42 15.59
CA ILE A 415 -3.81 -1.63 15.55
C ILE A 415 -3.46 -2.98 14.91
N SER A 416 -4.20 -4.06 15.19
CA SER A 416 -3.94 -5.37 14.58
C SER A 416 -4.01 -5.32 13.06
N HIS A 417 -5.01 -4.65 12.48
CA HIS A 417 -5.15 -4.56 11.02
C HIS A 417 -4.15 -3.57 10.41
N LEU A 418 -3.96 -2.39 10.99
CA LEU A 418 -2.97 -1.43 10.47
C LEU A 418 -1.54 -1.99 10.52
N ALA A 419 -1.18 -2.64 11.64
CA ALA A 419 0.12 -3.28 11.80
C ALA A 419 0.28 -4.49 10.88
N ALA A 420 -0.76 -5.31 10.69
CA ALA A 420 -0.72 -6.42 9.72
C ALA A 420 -0.49 -5.91 8.29
N GLY A 421 -1.22 -4.87 7.87
CA GLY A 421 -1.04 -4.23 6.57
C GLY A 421 0.37 -3.66 6.40
N TYR A 422 0.87 -2.94 7.42
CA TYR A 422 2.21 -2.38 7.45
C TYR A 422 3.29 -3.47 7.33
N ALA A 423 3.21 -4.49 8.16
CA ALA A 423 4.14 -5.61 8.18
C ALA A 423 4.14 -6.41 6.87
N ILE A 424 2.97 -6.71 6.28
CA ILE A 424 2.94 -7.37 4.96
C ILE A 424 3.49 -6.46 3.87
N GLY A 425 3.24 -5.14 3.92
CA GLY A 425 3.86 -4.19 2.99
C GLY A 425 5.39 -4.27 3.04
N LEU A 426 5.97 -4.30 4.25
CA LEU A 426 7.41 -4.46 4.44
C LEU A 426 7.91 -5.83 3.95
N ALA A 427 7.25 -6.91 4.36
CA ALA A 427 7.57 -8.29 4.02
C ALA A 427 7.48 -8.54 2.50
N GLN A 428 6.51 -7.94 1.82
CA GLN A 428 6.36 -8.07 0.37
C GLN A 428 7.51 -7.42 -0.39
N THR A 429 7.92 -6.22 0.01
CA THR A 429 9.06 -5.54 -0.59
C THR A 429 10.36 -6.31 -0.29
N HIS A 430 10.52 -6.83 0.93
CA HIS A 430 11.69 -7.65 1.25
C HIS A 430 11.71 -8.95 0.44
N ALA A 431 10.59 -9.65 0.31
CA ALA A 431 10.46 -10.81 -0.56
C ALA A 431 10.86 -10.48 -2.01
N THR A 432 10.50 -9.29 -2.50
CA THR A 432 10.92 -8.82 -3.83
C THR A 432 12.44 -8.58 -3.90
N ALA A 433 13.06 -8.03 -2.85
CA ALA A 433 14.52 -7.87 -2.78
C ALA A 433 15.26 -9.22 -2.76
N LEU A 434 14.66 -10.24 -2.14
CA LEU A 434 15.14 -11.61 -2.13
C LEU A 434 14.84 -12.39 -3.42
N GLY A 435 14.19 -11.77 -4.41
CA GLY A 435 13.84 -12.40 -5.69
C GLY A 435 12.63 -13.34 -5.64
N LEU A 436 11.88 -13.36 -4.54
CA LEU A 436 10.67 -14.15 -4.39
C LEU A 436 9.48 -13.53 -5.10
N ARG A 437 8.54 -14.39 -5.50
CA ARG A 437 7.19 -14.00 -5.95
C ARG A 437 6.30 -13.86 -4.75
N SER A 438 5.45 -12.85 -4.73
CA SER A 438 4.61 -12.58 -3.56
C SER A 438 3.26 -11.96 -3.92
N ARG A 439 2.22 -12.28 -3.15
CA ARG A 439 0.85 -11.74 -3.34
C ARG A 439 0.12 -11.61 -1.99
N PRO A 440 -0.26 -10.38 -1.56
CA PRO A 440 -1.07 -10.20 -0.36
C PRO A 440 -2.46 -10.83 -0.50
N ILE A 441 -3.00 -11.32 0.62
CA ILE A 441 -4.33 -11.95 0.74
C ILE A 441 -5.07 -11.27 1.89
N GLY A 442 -6.07 -10.44 1.56
CA GLY A 442 -6.74 -9.58 2.55
C GLY A 442 -8.12 -10.06 3.04
N SER A 443 -8.73 -11.07 2.41
CA SER A 443 -10.08 -11.52 2.77
C SER A 443 -10.03 -12.91 3.41
N TRP A 444 -10.47 -13.01 4.65
CA TRP A 444 -10.49 -14.24 5.45
C TRP A 444 -11.86 -14.43 6.10
N GLN A 445 -12.41 -15.64 6.02
CA GLN A 445 -13.76 -16.01 6.46
C GLN A 445 -13.66 -17.20 7.38
N GLN A 446 -14.23 -17.09 8.57
CA GLN A 446 -14.22 -18.15 9.58
C GLN A 446 -12.80 -18.73 9.82
N ALA A 447 -11.79 -17.87 9.70
CA ALA A 447 -10.37 -18.24 9.73
C ALA A 447 -9.81 -18.21 11.15
N ASP A 448 -10.35 -19.04 12.03
CA ASP A 448 -9.86 -19.19 13.41
C ASP A 448 -8.71 -20.19 13.43
N LEU A 449 -7.48 -19.67 13.42
CA LEU A 449 -6.27 -20.48 13.37
C LEU A 449 -6.09 -21.27 14.67
N GLY A 450 -6.31 -20.63 15.82
CA GLY A 450 -6.23 -21.26 17.14
C GLY A 450 -7.20 -22.43 17.25
N ALA A 451 -8.48 -22.24 16.91
CA ALA A 451 -9.45 -23.33 16.93
C ALA A 451 -9.06 -24.49 16.00
N ALA A 452 -8.53 -24.20 14.81
CA ALA A 452 -8.07 -25.24 13.89
C ALA A 452 -6.84 -26.01 14.39
N LEU A 453 -6.08 -25.42 15.32
CA LEU A 453 -4.94 -26.05 15.99
C LEU A 453 -5.33 -26.68 17.34
N GLY A 454 -6.62 -26.67 17.69
CA GLY A 454 -7.15 -27.27 18.92
C GLY A 454 -7.15 -26.35 20.15
N GLU A 455 -6.88 -25.06 19.97
CA GLU A 455 -6.96 -24.06 21.03
C GLU A 455 -8.40 -23.53 21.23
N ALA A 456 -8.58 -22.66 22.23
CA ALA A 456 -9.87 -22.04 22.50
C ALA A 456 -10.31 -21.16 21.31
N PRO A 457 -11.55 -21.33 20.80
CA PRO A 457 -12.03 -20.57 19.66
C PRO A 457 -12.24 -19.09 20.01
N GLY A 458 -12.31 -18.26 18.97
CA GLY A 458 -12.60 -16.84 19.05
C GLY A 458 -11.39 -15.99 19.44
N ARG A 459 -10.19 -16.58 19.54
CA ARG A 459 -8.98 -15.90 20.03
C ARG A 459 -8.01 -15.53 18.92
N ASP A 460 -7.71 -16.47 18.04
CA ASP A 460 -6.60 -16.34 17.09
C ASP A 460 -7.05 -16.36 15.64
N TRP A 461 -7.68 -15.26 15.22
CA TRP A 461 -8.22 -15.12 13.87
C TRP A 461 -7.14 -14.67 12.89
N VAL A 462 -7.13 -15.23 11.68
CA VAL A 462 -6.30 -14.69 10.59
C VAL A 462 -6.79 -13.29 10.22
N VAL A 463 -5.89 -12.31 10.29
CA VAL A 463 -6.14 -10.89 10.00
C VAL A 463 -5.68 -10.54 8.59
N HIS A 464 -4.54 -11.08 8.15
CA HIS A 464 -3.95 -10.79 6.84
C HIS A 464 -2.99 -11.91 6.42
N GLY A 465 -2.60 -11.96 5.15
CA GLY A 465 -1.56 -12.88 4.72
C GLY A 465 -0.80 -12.46 3.47
N LEU A 466 0.26 -13.21 3.19
CA LEU A 466 1.13 -13.04 2.03
C LEU A 466 1.51 -14.41 1.48
N ALA A 467 1.00 -14.73 0.29
CA ALA A 467 1.46 -15.87 -0.48
C ALA A 467 2.87 -15.60 -1.01
N LEU A 468 3.71 -16.63 -1.00
CA LEU A 468 5.11 -16.59 -1.39
C LEU A 468 5.43 -17.78 -2.31
N GLY A 469 6.23 -17.52 -3.34
CA GLY A 469 6.76 -18.54 -4.24
C GLY A 469 8.22 -18.27 -4.60
N ALA A 470 8.99 -19.35 -4.76
CA ALA A 470 10.33 -19.29 -5.32
C ALA A 470 10.25 -18.85 -6.80
N PRO A 471 11.27 -18.14 -7.31
CA PRO A 471 11.33 -17.82 -8.73
C PRO A 471 11.31 -19.10 -9.59
N PRO A 472 10.91 -19.00 -10.86
CA PRO A 472 11.09 -20.10 -11.81
C PRO A 472 12.57 -20.50 -11.81
N ALA A 473 12.85 -21.80 -11.82
CA ALA A 473 14.20 -22.29 -12.03
C ALA A 473 14.70 -21.66 -13.32
N LYS A 474 15.86 -20.99 -13.28
CA LYS A 474 16.54 -20.61 -14.50
C LYS A 474 16.71 -21.89 -15.29
N THR A 475 16.10 -21.97 -16.46
CA THR A 475 16.42 -23.01 -17.43
C THR A 475 17.89 -22.81 -17.73
N THR A 476 18.75 -23.57 -17.06
CA THR A 476 20.12 -23.77 -17.51
C THR A 476 19.95 -24.42 -18.86
N THR A 477 20.06 -23.61 -19.93
CA THR A 477 20.27 -24.12 -21.27
C THR A 477 21.38 -25.16 -21.14
N PRO A 478 21.13 -26.45 -21.42
CA PRO A 478 22.20 -27.43 -21.42
C PRO A 478 23.30 -26.89 -22.33
N PRO A 479 24.59 -26.98 -21.95
CA PRO A 479 25.66 -26.57 -22.85
C PRO A 479 25.42 -27.28 -24.18
N ALA A 480 25.27 -26.50 -25.25
CA ALA A 480 24.99 -27.02 -26.57
C ALA A 480 26.01 -28.13 -26.86
N THR A 481 25.53 -29.37 -26.86
CA THR A 481 26.31 -30.50 -27.33
C THR A 481 26.62 -30.17 -28.78
N ARG A 482 27.90 -29.89 -29.08
CA ARG A 482 28.40 -29.72 -30.45
C ARG A 482 28.06 -31.00 -31.19
N THR A 483 26.91 -30.99 -31.85
CA THR A 483 26.49 -32.07 -32.71
C THR A 483 27.21 -31.83 -34.03
N ALA A 484 28.04 -32.80 -34.39
CA ALA A 484 28.83 -32.79 -35.61
C ALA A 484 27.92 -32.58 -36.83
N THR A 485 28.42 -31.76 -37.75
CA THR A 485 27.87 -31.47 -39.08
C THR A 485 27.58 -32.77 -39.84
N PRO A 486 26.35 -33.02 -40.31
CA PRO A 486 26.12 -33.98 -41.38
C PRO A 486 26.33 -33.29 -42.72
N LEU A 487 27.11 -33.95 -43.56
CA LEU A 487 27.42 -33.62 -44.94
C LEU A 487 26.14 -33.49 -45.79
N THR A 488 26.11 -32.45 -46.62
CA THR A 488 25.19 -32.23 -47.74
C THR A 488 25.22 -33.38 -48.75
N THR A 489 24.03 -33.87 -49.15
CA THR A 489 23.86 -34.56 -50.44
C THR A 489 22.60 -34.06 -51.16
N ARG A 490 22.76 -33.91 -52.48
CA ARG A 490 21.97 -33.14 -53.44
C ARG A 490 20.59 -33.69 -53.79
N THR A 491 19.77 -32.73 -54.21
CA THR A 491 18.45 -32.67 -54.84
C THR A 491 18.25 -33.48 -56.12
N ALA A 492 17.00 -33.93 -56.38
CA ALA A 492 16.41 -34.06 -57.72
C ALA A 492 14.87 -33.83 -57.70
N THR A 493 14.47 -32.67 -58.25
CA THR A 493 13.36 -32.32 -59.17
C THR A 493 11.90 -32.83 -59.01
N ALA A 494 10.97 -31.86 -59.10
CA ALA A 494 9.48 -31.91 -59.06
C ALA A 494 8.81 -32.28 -60.42
N PRO A 495 7.45 -32.33 -60.58
CA PRO A 495 6.61 -31.10 -60.66
C PRO A 495 5.10 -31.16 -60.24
N ALA A 496 4.57 -29.97 -59.90
CA ALA A 496 3.26 -29.32 -60.17
C ALA A 496 1.86 -29.97 -59.91
N ALA A 497 1.10 -29.34 -58.98
CA ALA A 497 -0.31 -28.81 -58.92
C ALA A 497 -1.43 -29.29 -59.92
N PRO A 498 -2.77 -29.04 -59.74
CA PRO A 498 -3.45 -28.04 -58.87
C PRO A 498 -4.88 -28.38 -58.27
N THR A 499 -5.39 -27.47 -57.43
CA THR A 499 -6.79 -26.95 -57.19
C THR A 499 -8.05 -27.86 -57.20
N ALA A 500 -8.90 -27.76 -56.15
CA ALA A 500 -10.31 -27.29 -56.19
C ALA A 500 -11.18 -27.71 -54.98
N ALA A 501 -11.93 -26.75 -54.41
CA ALA A 501 -13.18 -26.96 -53.65
C ALA A 501 -14.38 -27.00 -54.65
N PRO A 502 -15.58 -27.54 -54.31
CA PRO A 502 -16.62 -26.67 -53.71
C PRO A 502 -17.78 -27.34 -52.90
N ARG A 503 -18.52 -26.45 -52.21
CA ARG A 503 -19.98 -26.34 -51.92
C ARG A 503 -20.86 -27.46 -51.33
N ALA A 504 -21.53 -27.00 -50.26
CA ALA A 504 -22.80 -27.33 -49.62
C ALA A 504 -23.99 -27.86 -50.45
N THR A 505 -24.82 -28.69 -49.79
CA THR A 505 -26.29 -28.70 -49.92
C THR A 505 -26.96 -29.24 -48.65
N ARG A 506 -28.03 -28.56 -48.21
CA ARG A 506 -29.03 -28.95 -47.21
C ARG A 506 -30.14 -29.77 -47.91
N PRO A 507 -30.92 -30.63 -47.23
CA PRO A 507 -32.24 -30.18 -46.75
C PRO A 507 -32.75 -30.84 -45.44
N THR A 508 -33.70 -30.16 -44.80
CA THR A 508 -34.69 -30.64 -43.79
C THR A 508 -36.04 -30.87 -44.53
N PRO A 509 -37.08 -31.61 -44.04
CA PRO A 509 -37.73 -31.44 -42.70
C PRO A 509 -38.45 -32.67 -42.08
N HIS A 510 -38.83 -32.58 -40.80
CA HIS A 510 -40.22 -32.74 -40.29
C HIS A 510 -40.29 -32.57 -38.76
N SER A 511 -41.43 -32.06 -38.29
CA SER A 511 -41.79 -31.58 -36.96
C SER A 511 -42.86 -32.48 -36.33
N THR A 512 -42.91 -32.65 -34.99
CA THR A 512 -44.07 -32.40 -34.09
C THR A 512 -43.88 -32.95 -32.64
N ASP A 513 -43.77 -32.02 -31.68
CA ASP A 513 -44.27 -31.85 -30.28
C ASP A 513 -45.11 -32.95 -29.53
N PRO A 514 -45.45 -32.82 -28.20
CA PRO A 514 -44.84 -32.17 -26.99
C PRO A 514 -44.94 -33.10 -25.70
N PRO A 515 -44.70 -32.72 -24.39
CA PRO A 515 -45.40 -31.69 -23.56
C PRO A 515 -44.55 -30.90 -22.51
N ALA A 516 -45.18 -29.90 -21.88
CA ALA A 516 -44.71 -28.99 -20.80
C ALA A 516 -44.76 -29.63 -19.36
N PRO A 517 -44.50 -28.96 -18.20
CA PRO A 517 -44.08 -27.57 -17.92
C PRO A 517 -42.95 -27.37 -16.85
N GLY A 518 -42.30 -26.21 -16.92
CA GLY A 518 -41.98 -25.34 -15.76
C GLY A 518 -40.98 -25.79 -14.69
N THR A 519 -39.67 -25.60 -14.93
CA THR A 519 -38.67 -25.45 -13.86
C THR A 519 -37.77 -24.26 -14.14
N THR A 520 -37.85 -23.23 -13.30
CA THR A 520 -37.01 -22.03 -13.34
C THR A 520 -35.56 -22.39 -13.02
N ALA A 521 -34.69 -22.31 -14.03
CA ALA A 521 -33.26 -22.49 -13.88
C ALA A 521 -32.64 -21.32 -13.09
N ARG A 522 -32.00 -21.66 -11.97
CA ARG A 522 -31.01 -20.81 -11.27
C ARG A 522 -29.87 -20.50 -12.25
N THR A 523 -29.72 -19.22 -12.59
CA THR A 523 -28.52 -18.70 -13.23
C THR A 523 -27.41 -18.52 -12.20
N THR A 524 -26.36 -19.31 -12.35
CA THR A 524 -25.04 -19.15 -11.73
C THR A 524 -24.39 -17.87 -12.28
N PRO A 525 -23.83 -16.96 -11.46
CA PRO A 525 -23.07 -15.83 -11.98
C PRO A 525 -21.67 -16.30 -12.47
N PRO A 526 -21.12 -15.69 -13.54
CA PRO A 526 -19.84 -16.08 -14.12
C PRO A 526 -18.66 -15.61 -13.26
N GLY A 527 -17.55 -16.35 -13.37
CA GLY A 527 -16.29 -16.12 -12.68
C GLY A 527 -15.57 -14.83 -13.10
N GLU A 528 -14.69 -14.37 -12.20
CA GLU A 528 -14.02 -13.06 -12.15
C GLU A 528 -12.93 -12.79 -13.22
N GLU A 529 -13.01 -13.38 -14.41
CA GLU A 529 -12.15 -12.98 -15.52
C GLU A 529 -12.98 -12.34 -16.63
N GLU A 530 -12.57 -11.12 -16.97
CA GLU A 530 -13.10 -10.27 -18.04
C GLU A 530 -14.46 -9.60 -17.79
N ARG A 531 -14.39 -8.29 -17.48
CA ARG A 531 -15.22 -7.26 -18.14
C ARG A 531 -14.56 -5.88 -18.03
N PRO A 532 -14.73 -5.02 -19.05
CA PRO A 532 -13.86 -3.90 -19.41
C PRO A 532 -13.81 -2.73 -18.43
#